data_AF-A0A396PCT4-F1
#
_entry.id   AF-A0A396PCT4-F1
#
_cell.length_a   1.000
_cell.length_b   1.000
_cell.length_c   1.000
_cell.angle_alpha   90.00
_cell.angle_beta   90.00
_cell.angle_gamma   90.00
#
_symmetry.space_group_name_H-M   'P 1'
#
loop_
_entity.id
_entity.type
_entity.pdbx_description
1 polymer ?
#
loop_
_entity_poly.entity_id
_entity_poly.type
_entity_poly.pdbx_seq_one_letter_code
_entity_poly.pdbx_strand_id
1 'polypeptide(L)'
;MKIPLPCKFGELSDCDGKLLPLCGVHWFDWMSGRQYTYFFETGDQWHPYTFYETRQEQQPFSMEIPDDLLSDGLIKEKGYPLRGAGKVLGVDYRDGKLYVTFIITSNYYEHIRVECDSNGYYIPGGNIIFPPSWDTEERREHAVLKSRRFYTNRPSEQ
;
A
#
# COMPACT_ATOMS: atom_id res chain seq x y z
N MET A 1 -4.68 2.02 12.79
CA MET A 1 -4.62 3.43 12.33
C MET A 1 -5.68 3.69 11.30
N LYS A 2 -6.38 4.82 11.44
CA LYS A 2 -7.39 5.28 10.49
C LYS A 2 -6.74 6.17 9.43
N ILE A 3 -6.70 5.70 8.18
CA ILE A 3 -6.23 6.46 7.03
C ILE A 3 -7.40 7.30 6.50
N PRO A 4 -7.28 8.64 6.44
CA PRO A 4 -8.30 9.49 5.85
C PRO A 4 -8.31 9.34 4.32
N LEU A 5 -9.50 9.35 3.71
CA LEU A 5 -9.68 9.18 2.27
C LEU A 5 -10.72 10.18 1.73
N PRO A 6 -10.42 10.90 0.63
CA PRO A 6 -11.36 11.87 0.05
C PRO A 6 -12.58 11.21 -0.63
N CYS A 7 -12.44 9.97 -1.07
CA CYS A 7 -13.49 9.09 -1.61
C CYS A 7 -13.07 7.62 -1.41
N LYS A 8 -13.89 6.65 -1.82
CA LYS A 8 -13.41 5.25 -1.85
C LYS A 8 -12.47 5.03 -3.03
N PHE A 9 -11.58 4.05 -2.91
CA PHE A 9 -10.71 3.67 -4.03
C PHE A 9 -11.52 3.31 -5.29
N GLY A 10 -11.07 3.82 -6.43
CA GLY A 10 -11.74 3.69 -7.74
C GLY A 10 -12.88 4.69 -7.97
N GLU A 11 -13.37 5.39 -6.95
CA GLU A 11 -14.36 6.46 -7.12
C GLU A 11 -13.69 7.79 -7.51
N LEU A 12 -14.47 8.68 -8.12
CA LEU A 12 -14.00 10.00 -8.55
C LEU A 12 -13.93 10.97 -7.38
N SER A 13 -12.83 11.72 -7.27
CA SER A 13 -12.69 12.86 -6.38
C SER A 13 -11.94 14.00 -7.06
N ASP A 14 -12.01 15.19 -6.47
CA ASP A 14 -11.33 16.37 -6.99
C ASP A 14 -9.82 16.27 -6.74
N CYS A 15 -9.05 16.45 -7.80
CA CYS A 15 -7.61 16.66 -7.78
C CYS A 15 -7.33 17.91 -8.63
N ASP A 16 -7.10 19.04 -7.97
CA ASP A 16 -6.84 20.34 -8.58
C ASP A 16 -7.89 20.75 -9.65
N GLY A 17 -9.17 20.58 -9.33
CA GLY A 17 -10.28 20.95 -10.22
C GLY A 17 -10.64 19.90 -11.27
N LYS A 18 -10.03 18.71 -11.23
CA LYS A 18 -10.37 17.57 -12.10
C LYS A 18 -10.94 16.43 -11.27
N LEU A 19 -12.08 15.90 -11.70
CA LEU A 19 -12.64 14.67 -11.11
C LEU A 19 -11.92 13.45 -11.70
N LEU A 20 -11.11 12.78 -10.87
CA LEU A 20 -10.29 11.65 -11.26
C LEU A 20 -10.46 10.48 -10.27
N PRO A 21 -10.29 9.22 -10.71
CA PRO A 21 -10.41 8.06 -9.85
C PRO A 21 -9.24 7.97 -8.87
N LEU A 22 -9.55 7.84 -7.57
CA LEU A 22 -8.53 7.66 -6.54
C LEU A 22 -7.91 6.25 -6.64
N CYS A 23 -6.60 6.18 -6.85
CA CYS A 23 -5.87 4.91 -7.01
C CYS A 23 -4.81 4.68 -5.94
N GLY A 24 -4.59 5.60 -5.01
CA GLY A 24 -3.66 5.36 -3.93
C GLY A 24 -3.63 6.45 -2.88
N VAL A 25 -3.18 6.07 -1.68
CA VAL A 25 -2.82 6.99 -0.61
C VAL A 25 -1.50 6.53 -0.02
N HIS A 26 -0.52 7.40 0.04
CA HIS A 26 0.73 7.17 0.76
C HIS A 26 0.85 8.19 1.88
N TRP A 27 1.54 7.84 2.95
CA TRP A 27 1.75 8.73 4.08
C TRP A 27 3.19 8.72 4.57
N PHE A 28 3.64 9.89 5.00
CA PHE A 28 4.95 10.07 5.60
C PHE A 28 4.83 10.85 6.91
N ASP A 29 5.58 10.41 7.90
CA ASP A 29 5.67 11.04 9.21
C ASP A 29 6.79 12.07 9.23
N TRP A 30 6.43 13.33 9.42
CA TRP A 30 7.36 14.44 9.59
C TRP A 30 7.35 14.94 11.03
N MET A 31 8.37 15.72 11.41
CA MET A 31 8.37 16.42 12.70
C MET A 31 7.14 17.35 12.87
N SER A 32 6.59 17.84 11.76
CA SER A 32 5.39 18.69 11.73
C SER A 32 4.07 17.91 11.69
N GLY A 33 4.11 16.59 11.83
CA GLY A 33 2.96 15.69 11.72
C GLY A 33 2.93 14.90 10.42
N ARG A 34 1.88 14.11 10.24
CA ARG A 34 1.72 13.23 9.08
C ARG A 34 1.24 13.99 7.85
N GLN A 35 1.83 13.68 6.71
CA GLN A 35 1.39 14.15 5.40
C GLN A 35 0.89 12.97 4.58
N TYR A 36 -0.25 13.15 3.92
CA TYR A 36 -0.86 12.20 3.00
C TYR A 36 -0.67 12.69 1.57
N THR A 37 -0.35 11.76 0.67
CA THR A 37 -0.30 11.98 -0.77
C THR A 37 -1.36 11.10 -1.41
N TYR A 38 -2.35 11.69 -2.05
CA TYR A 38 -3.41 10.96 -2.76
C TYR A 38 -3.09 10.90 -4.24
N PHE A 39 -3.07 9.69 -4.80
CA PHE A 39 -2.78 9.43 -6.21
C PHE A 39 -4.06 9.16 -6.97
N PHE A 40 -4.13 9.70 -8.19
CA PHE A 40 -5.28 9.59 -9.08
C PHE A 40 -4.86 9.14 -10.46
N GLU A 41 -5.64 8.24 -11.08
CA GLU A 41 -5.36 7.84 -12.47
C GLU A 41 -5.87 8.90 -13.44
N THR A 42 -5.05 9.25 -14.43
CA THR A 42 -5.41 10.27 -15.43
C THR A 42 -5.95 9.66 -16.72
N GLY A 43 -5.67 8.37 -16.96
CA GLY A 43 -5.87 7.70 -18.25
C GLY A 43 -4.84 8.08 -19.33
N ASP A 44 -3.88 8.96 -19.03
CA ASP A 44 -2.80 9.34 -19.93
C ASP A 44 -1.67 8.30 -19.87
N GLN A 45 -1.21 7.81 -21.01
CA GLN A 45 -0.11 6.85 -21.07
C GLN A 45 1.23 7.44 -20.58
N TRP A 46 1.46 8.73 -20.79
CA TRP A 46 2.71 9.42 -20.45
C TRP A 46 2.72 9.95 -19.03
N HIS A 47 1.55 10.37 -18.54
CA HIS A 47 1.35 10.87 -17.18
C HIS A 47 0.23 10.12 -16.48
N PRO A 48 0.37 8.79 -16.28
CA PRO A 48 -0.73 7.92 -15.84
C PRO A 48 -1.30 8.27 -14.47
N TYR A 49 -0.54 9.04 -13.67
CA TYR A 49 -0.94 9.46 -12.35
C TYR A 49 -0.73 10.97 -12.17
N THR A 50 -1.64 11.57 -11.40
CA THR A 50 -1.45 12.88 -10.78
C THR A 50 -1.70 12.74 -9.28
N PHE A 51 -1.29 13.72 -8.48
CA PHE A 51 -1.46 13.66 -7.03
C PHE A 51 -1.56 15.05 -6.42
N TYR A 52 -2.08 15.10 -5.20
CA TYR A 52 -1.90 16.24 -4.30
C TYR A 52 -1.53 15.76 -2.91
N GLU A 53 -0.98 16.68 -2.11
CA GLU A 53 -0.57 16.42 -0.74
C GLU A 53 -1.42 17.21 0.25
N THR A 54 -1.69 16.63 1.41
CA THR A 54 -2.38 17.33 2.50
C THR A 54 -1.96 16.80 3.86
N ARG A 55 -2.12 17.63 4.90
CA ARG A 55 -2.04 17.21 6.31
C ARG A 55 -3.42 17.09 6.95
N GLN A 56 -4.50 17.23 6.17
CA GLN A 56 -5.86 17.16 6.67
C GLN A 56 -6.24 15.72 7.01
N GLU A 57 -6.46 15.48 8.30
CA GLU A 57 -6.88 14.19 8.84
C GLU A 57 -8.40 13.97 8.77
N GLN A 58 -9.18 15.03 8.54
CA GLN A 58 -10.63 14.96 8.42
C GLN A 58 -11.03 14.82 6.96
N GLN A 59 -11.42 13.62 6.57
CA GLN A 59 -11.93 13.28 5.25
C GLN A 59 -13.25 12.50 5.38
N PRO A 60 -14.13 12.51 4.36
CA PRO A 60 -15.45 11.87 4.44
C PRO A 60 -15.38 10.34 4.53
N PHE A 61 -14.28 9.73 4.08
CA PHE A 61 -14.06 8.28 4.16
C PHE A 61 -12.78 7.96 4.92
N SER A 62 -12.65 6.69 5.28
CA SER A 62 -11.44 6.17 5.89
C SER A 62 -11.25 4.68 5.69
N MET A 63 -10.01 4.23 5.80
CA MET A 63 -9.63 2.82 5.86
C MET A 63 -8.86 2.56 7.15
N GLU A 64 -9.03 1.38 7.75
CA GLU A 64 -8.20 0.97 8.88
C GLU A 64 -7.02 0.14 8.40
N ILE A 65 -5.83 0.51 8.87
CA ILE A 65 -4.58 -0.23 8.70
C ILE A 65 -4.10 -0.66 10.08
N PRO A 66 -3.87 -1.95 10.34
CA PRO A 66 -3.38 -2.41 11.63
C PRO A 66 -2.09 -1.70 12.06
N ASP A 67 -2.00 -1.30 13.34
CA ASP A 67 -0.89 -0.48 13.84
C ASP A 67 0.45 -1.21 13.78
N ASP A 68 0.43 -2.54 13.91
CA ASP A 68 1.61 -3.39 13.79
C ASP A 68 2.22 -3.32 12.39
N LEU A 69 1.45 -2.99 11.34
CA LEU A 69 1.99 -2.81 9.98
C LEU A 69 2.83 -1.54 9.82
N LEU A 70 2.63 -0.54 10.69
CA LEU A 70 3.19 0.81 10.55
C LEU A 70 4.58 0.97 11.17
N SER A 71 4.93 0.12 12.13
CA SER A 71 6.26 0.10 12.74
C SER A 71 7.26 -0.60 11.81
N ASP A 72 8.53 -0.23 11.87
CA ASP A 72 9.55 -1.03 11.17
C ASP A 72 9.73 -2.38 11.88
N GLY A 73 9.86 -3.46 11.13
CA GLY A 73 10.02 -4.81 11.70
C GLY A 73 9.97 -5.91 10.66
N LEU A 74 10.15 -7.16 11.08
CA LEU A 74 10.16 -8.32 10.19
C LEU A 74 8.80 -8.49 9.51
N ILE A 75 8.78 -8.43 8.17
CA ILE A 75 7.53 -8.40 7.40
C ILE A 75 6.76 -9.73 7.53
N LYS A 76 7.49 -10.85 7.67
CA LYS A 76 6.88 -12.16 7.93
C LYS A 76 6.05 -12.19 9.22
N GLU A 77 6.47 -11.48 10.27
CA GLU A 77 5.78 -11.51 11.57
C GLU A 77 4.46 -10.73 11.51
N LYS A 78 4.37 -9.80 10.55
CA LYS A 78 3.18 -9.01 10.21
C LYS A 78 2.17 -9.75 9.34
N GLY A 79 2.40 -11.01 8.97
CA GLY A 79 1.45 -11.78 8.16
C GLY A 79 1.69 -11.76 6.66
N TYR A 80 2.82 -11.21 6.20
CA TYR A 80 3.08 -11.00 4.78
C TYR A 80 4.20 -11.92 4.27
N PRO A 81 4.10 -12.43 3.03
CA PRO A 81 5.02 -13.43 2.49
C PRO A 81 6.32 -12.82 1.96
N LEU A 82 6.79 -11.71 2.52
CA LEU A 82 8.02 -11.04 2.11
C LEU A 82 9.15 -11.30 3.11
N ARG A 83 10.37 -11.40 2.60
CA ARG A 83 11.59 -11.41 3.39
C ARG A 83 12.02 -9.99 3.72
N GLY A 84 12.80 -9.89 4.80
CA GLY A 84 13.34 -8.62 5.26
C GLY A 84 12.49 -7.93 6.33
N ALA A 85 12.95 -6.74 6.68
CA ALA A 85 12.26 -5.79 7.54
C ALA A 85 11.73 -4.61 6.72
N GLY A 86 10.61 -4.06 7.18
CA GLY A 86 9.95 -2.92 6.59
C GLY A 86 8.66 -2.54 7.31
N LYS A 87 7.99 -1.53 6.76
CA LYS A 87 6.70 -1.04 7.24
C LYS A 87 5.79 -0.64 6.09
N VAL A 88 4.49 -0.58 6.33
CA VAL A 88 3.52 -0.06 5.36
C VAL A 88 3.55 1.47 5.37
N LEU A 89 3.64 2.06 4.19
CA LEU A 89 3.57 3.52 3.98
C LEU A 89 2.44 3.96 3.07
N GLY A 90 1.67 3.02 2.53
CA GLY A 90 0.63 3.35 1.57
C GLY A 90 -0.30 2.20 1.26
N VAL A 91 -1.40 2.54 0.62
CA VAL A 91 -2.34 1.62 0.01
C VAL A 91 -2.55 2.06 -1.43
N ASP A 92 -2.36 1.14 -2.36
CA ASP A 92 -2.60 1.35 -3.78
C ASP A 92 -3.82 0.53 -4.22
N TYR A 93 -4.57 1.03 -5.20
CA TYR A 93 -5.71 0.38 -5.81
C TYR A 93 -5.49 0.27 -7.30
N ARG A 94 -5.58 -0.96 -7.82
CA ARG A 94 -5.32 -1.25 -9.23
C ARG A 94 -6.14 -2.44 -9.68
N ASP A 95 -6.78 -2.32 -10.83
CA ASP A 95 -7.54 -3.40 -11.48
C ASP A 95 -8.56 -4.06 -10.53
N GLY A 96 -9.24 -3.26 -9.70
CA GLY A 96 -10.23 -3.76 -8.75
C GLY A 96 -9.66 -4.28 -7.42
N LYS A 97 -8.34 -4.22 -7.23
CA LYS A 97 -7.65 -4.86 -6.09
C LYS A 97 -6.89 -3.84 -5.25
N LEU A 98 -6.85 -4.09 -3.94
CA LEU A 98 -6.09 -3.30 -2.98
C LEU A 98 -4.72 -3.93 -2.74
N TYR A 99 -3.73 -3.07 -2.53
CA TYR A 99 -2.37 -3.47 -2.21
C TYR A 99 -1.84 -2.60 -1.09
N VAL A 100 -1.30 -3.20 -0.03
CA VAL A 100 -0.46 -2.44 0.89
C VAL A 100 0.92 -2.27 0.29
N THR A 101 1.50 -1.08 0.46
CA THR A 101 2.82 -0.74 -0.04
C THR A 101 3.81 -0.73 1.11
N PHE A 102 4.69 -1.74 1.11
CA PHE A 102 5.79 -1.85 2.04
C PHE A 102 7.00 -1.08 1.53
N ILE A 103 7.61 -0.29 2.40
CA ILE A 103 9.00 0.16 2.25
C ILE A 103 9.92 -0.85 2.94
N ILE A 104 10.80 -1.48 2.17
CA ILE A 104 11.70 -2.53 2.66
C ILE A 104 12.98 -1.88 3.19
N THR A 105 13.00 -1.58 4.49
CA THR A 105 14.12 -0.90 5.16
C THR A 105 15.40 -1.73 5.16
N SER A 106 15.27 -3.06 5.17
CA SER A 106 16.40 -3.98 5.05
C SER A 106 16.97 -4.12 3.63
N ASN A 107 16.35 -3.50 2.62
CA ASN A 107 16.74 -3.64 1.22
C ASN A 107 16.56 -2.34 0.45
N TYR A 108 17.48 -1.40 0.65
CA TYR A 108 17.57 -0.12 -0.08
C TYR A 108 16.26 0.69 -0.13
N TYR A 109 15.37 0.54 0.87
CA TYR A 109 14.09 1.23 0.93
C TYR A 109 13.21 1.01 -0.31
N GLU A 110 13.32 -0.17 -0.92
CA GLU A 110 12.51 -0.52 -2.09
C GLU A 110 11.03 -0.64 -1.72
N HIS A 111 10.16 -0.34 -2.69
CA HIS A 111 8.72 -0.39 -2.50
C HIS A 111 8.14 -1.66 -3.13
N ILE A 112 7.60 -2.56 -2.31
CA ILE A 112 6.91 -3.76 -2.77
C ILE A 112 5.44 -3.66 -2.38
N ARG A 113 4.56 -3.88 -3.36
CA ARG A 113 3.11 -3.87 -3.12
C ARG A 113 2.59 -5.29 -3.03
N VAL A 114 1.79 -5.58 -2.02
CA VAL A 114 1.23 -6.92 -1.81
C VAL A 114 -0.28 -6.82 -1.71
N GLU A 115 -0.97 -7.66 -2.50
CA GLU A 115 -2.43 -7.70 -2.52
C GLU A 115 -3.00 -7.99 -1.13
N CYS A 116 -3.97 -7.18 -0.73
CA CYS A 116 -4.59 -7.24 0.59
C CYS A 116 -6.12 -7.14 0.48
N ASP A 117 -6.81 -7.53 1.56
CA ASP A 117 -8.23 -7.29 1.70
C ASP A 117 -8.54 -5.85 2.15
N SER A 118 -9.82 -5.54 2.36
CA SER A 118 -10.29 -4.21 2.78
C SER A 118 -9.80 -3.78 4.16
N ASN A 119 -9.23 -4.69 4.94
CA ASN A 119 -8.67 -4.42 6.27
C ASN A 119 -7.14 -4.35 6.23
N GLY A 120 -6.53 -4.40 5.04
CA GLY A 120 -5.08 -4.37 4.89
C GLY A 120 -4.40 -5.66 5.35
N TYR A 121 -5.07 -6.82 5.34
CA TYR A 121 -4.43 -8.12 5.56
C TYR A 121 -4.08 -8.79 4.24
N TYR A 122 -2.95 -9.50 4.22
CA TYR A 122 -2.50 -10.26 3.07
C TYR A 122 -3.56 -11.27 2.59
N ILE A 123 -3.80 -11.30 1.28
CA ILE A 123 -4.61 -12.36 0.65
C ILE A 123 -3.68 -13.54 0.28
N PRO A 124 -3.86 -14.74 0.84
CA PRO A 124 -2.99 -15.89 0.54
C PRO A 124 -2.92 -16.19 -0.96
N GLY A 125 -1.71 -16.21 -1.52
CA GLY A 125 -1.50 -16.38 -2.96
C GLY A 125 -1.84 -15.16 -3.82
N GLY A 126 -2.18 -14.02 -3.22
CA GLY A 126 -2.43 -12.75 -3.89
C GLY A 126 -1.20 -12.21 -4.64
N ASN A 127 -1.45 -11.26 -5.53
CA ASN A 127 -0.42 -10.68 -6.39
C ASN A 127 0.60 -9.88 -5.59
N ILE A 128 1.83 -9.85 -6.11
CA ILE A 128 2.91 -9.01 -5.59
C ILE A 128 3.44 -8.18 -6.75
N ILE A 129 3.50 -6.87 -6.56
CA ILE A 129 4.05 -5.93 -7.54
C ILE A 129 5.41 -5.48 -7.02
N PHE A 130 6.46 -5.84 -7.76
CA PHE A 130 7.84 -5.50 -7.45
C PHE A 130 8.24 -4.17 -8.11
N PRO A 131 9.33 -3.53 -7.63
CA PRO A 131 9.92 -2.39 -8.30
C PRO A 131 10.22 -2.68 -9.78
N PRO A 132 10.09 -1.70 -10.69
CA PRO A 132 10.43 -1.90 -12.11
C PRO A 132 11.88 -2.30 -12.35
N SER A 133 12.79 -1.92 -11.45
CA SER A 133 14.21 -2.30 -11.48
C SER A 133 14.48 -3.76 -11.11
N TRP A 134 13.46 -4.51 -10.68
CA TRP A 134 13.54 -5.94 -10.40
C TRP A 134 13.16 -6.73 -11.65
N ASP A 135 14.05 -6.69 -12.63
CA ASP A 135 13.92 -7.30 -13.94
C ASP A 135 14.02 -8.82 -13.91
N THR A 136 14.83 -9.40 -13.03
CA THR A 136 15.03 -10.86 -12.93
C THR A 136 14.01 -11.58 -12.04
N GLU A 137 13.64 -12.79 -12.45
CA GLU A 137 12.79 -13.68 -11.66
C GLU A 137 13.47 -14.12 -10.36
N GLU A 138 14.76 -14.42 -10.42
CA GLU A 138 15.57 -14.80 -9.24
C GLU A 138 15.47 -13.76 -8.12
N ARG A 139 15.65 -12.47 -8.44
CA ARG A 139 15.55 -11.40 -7.43
C ARG A 139 14.15 -11.34 -6.81
N ARG A 140 13.10 -11.49 -7.62
CA ARG A 140 11.70 -11.54 -7.15
C ARG A 140 11.45 -12.74 -6.24
N GLU A 141 11.93 -13.92 -6.61
CA GLU A 141 11.77 -15.15 -5.81
C GLU A 141 12.52 -15.09 -4.48
N HIS A 142 13.72 -14.51 -4.48
CA HIS A 142 14.52 -14.35 -3.26
C HIS A 142 13.84 -13.47 -2.22
N ALA A 143 13.03 -12.50 -2.64
CA ALA A 143 12.30 -11.61 -1.75
C ALA A 143 11.04 -12.23 -1.14
N VAL A 144 10.55 -13.35 -1.69
CA VAL A 144 9.28 -13.96 -1.29
C VAL A 144 9.53 -15.25 -0.50
N LEU A 145 8.70 -15.48 0.50
CA LEU A 145 8.70 -16.74 1.24
C LEU A 145 8.05 -17.84 0.41
N LYS A 146 8.68 -19.03 0.37
CA LYS A 146 8.14 -20.21 -0.34
C LYS A 146 6.74 -20.62 0.17
N SER A 147 6.40 -20.27 1.40
CA SER A 147 5.12 -20.55 2.05
C SER A 147 4.00 -19.54 1.72
N ARG A 148 4.16 -18.66 0.73
CA ARG A 148 3.18 -17.58 0.41
C ARG A 148 1.72 -18.03 0.25
N ARG A 149 1.47 -19.28 -0.18
CA ARG A 149 0.11 -19.82 -0.37
C ARG A 149 -0.57 -20.24 0.93
N PHE A 150 0.18 -20.34 2.03
CA PHE A 150 -0.29 -20.88 3.31
C PHE A 150 -0.22 -19.84 4.44
N TYR A 151 0.14 -18.60 4.14
CA TYR A 151 0.22 -17.54 5.13
C TYR A 151 -1.19 -17.06 5.47
N THR A 152 -1.64 -17.25 6.72
CA THR A 152 -2.90 -16.71 7.21
C THR A 152 -2.64 -16.02 8.54
N ASN A 153 -2.83 -14.70 8.60
CA ASN A 153 -2.71 -13.93 9.84
C ASN A 153 -4.04 -13.24 10.20
N ARG A 154 -5.17 -13.80 9.76
CA ARG A 154 -6.47 -13.33 10.23
C ARG A 154 -6.61 -13.67 11.71
N PRO A 155 -6.90 -12.70 12.58
CA PRO A 155 -7.46 -13.02 13.89
C PRO A 155 -8.67 -13.93 13.65
N SER A 156 -8.71 -15.08 14.32
CA SER A 156 -9.93 -15.89 14.36
C SER A 156 -11.07 -14.99 14.82
N GLU A 157 -12.11 -14.85 14.01
CA GLU A 157 -13.36 -14.18 14.41
C GLU A 157 -13.80 -14.81 15.74
N GLN A 158 -13.74 -14.04 16.82
CA GLN A 158 -14.33 -14.38 18.12
C GLN A 158 -15.73 -13.81 18.19
#